data_AF-A0A5D2IW21-F1
#
_entry.id   AF-A0A5D2IW21-F1
#
_cell.length_a   1.000
_cell.length_b   1.000
_cell.length_c   1.000
_cell.angle_alpha   90.00
_cell.angle_beta   90.00
_cell.angle_gamma   90.00
#
_symmetry.space_group_name_H-M   'P 1'
#
loop_
_entity.id
_entity.type
_entity.pdbx_description
1 polymer ?
#
loop_
_entity_poly.entity_id
_entity_poly.type
_entity_poly.pdbx_seq_one_letter_code
_entity_poly.pdbx_strand_id
1 'polypeptide(L)'
;MRSQLLKESLSQTLTLFYPFAGRIKDHLSIACNDEGAYYVEARVNLPLSAFLNLPDSSYVSQLLPESNWAETSAEGYITMIQVTTFACGGIAIGTFLSHAIADATAATTFISSWAALTRKCGEEAPCPNFDASFVFPQSVAYPREATFLGMLNPFVKKGIWQSRRIVFDASAIASLKAKTASSSVPYPTRVEVVSALLSKCIMAASKAKSDIQKSTLITHAVNLRPRARPQIPNYSMGNFVCLADALVTAETQLDKLVFHLRKAIGKLDIDLITPLQGDGGWIKFCEKMKEIGKASPDTNDEIDFIGFSSWCNMGFYEIDFGWGNRFWVGKANLGFLCP
;
A
#
# COMPACT_ATOMS: atom_id res chain seq x y z
N MET A 1 -4.94 -7.34 -31.20
CA MET A 1 -4.90 -8.69 -30.61
C MET A 1 -4.65 -8.67 -29.10
N ARG A 2 -3.52 -8.13 -28.61
CA ARG A 2 -3.21 -8.08 -27.16
C ARG A 2 -4.19 -7.24 -26.32
N SER A 3 -4.55 -6.05 -26.79
CA SER A 3 -5.52 -5.19 -26.10
C SER A 3 -6.90 -5.83 -25.96
N GLN A 4 -7.44 -6.38 -27.04
CA GLN A 4 -8.73 -7.08 -27.02
C GLN A 4 -8.72 -8.24 -26.01
N LEU A 5 -7.64 -9.03 -25.99
CA LEU A 5 -7.48 -10.10 -25.01
C LEU A 5 -7.48 -9.59 -23.56
N LEU A 6 -6.81 -8.47 -23.28
CA LEU A 6 -6.80 -7.84 -21.95
C LEU A 6 -8.19 -7.37 -21.51
N LYS A 7 -8.97 -6.80 -22.43
CA LYS A 7 -10.36 -6.36 -22.14
C LYS A 7 -11.28 -7.55 -21.87
N GLU A 8 -11.19 -8.59 -22.70
CA GLU A 8 -11.99 -9.81 -22.54
C GLU A 8 -11.67 -10.52 -21.22
N SER A 9 -10.37 -10.71 -20.92
CA SER A 9 -9.97 -11.34 -19.66
C SER A 9 -10.27 -10.47 -18.45
N LEU A 10 -10.21 -9.14 -18.57
CA LEU A 10 -10.61 -8.22 -17.50
C LEU A 10 -12.11 -8.36 -17.22
N SER A 11 -12.95 -8.39 -18.26
CA SER A 11 -14.39 -8.61 -18.12
C SER A 11 -14.69 -9.92 -17.41
N GLN A 12 -14.00 -11.01 -17.76
CA GLN A 12 -14.10 -12.29 -17.05
C GLN A 12 -13.59 -12.21 -15.61
N THR A 13 -12.52 -11.46 -15.35
CA THR A 13 -12.00 -11.29 -13.98
C THR A 13 -12.99 -10.53 -13.12
N LEU A 14 -13.64 -9.50 -13.68
CA LEU A 14 -14.62 -8.69 -12.97
C LEU A 14 -15.89 -9.48 -12.61
N THR A 15 -16.20 -10.62 -13.23
CA THR A 15 -17.29 -11.47 -12.74
C THR A 15 -16.96 -12.13 -11.40
N LEU A 16 -15.68 -12.50 -11.19
CA LEU A 16 -15.19 -13.02 -9.91
C LEU A 16 -15.00 -11.88 -8.91
N PHE A 17 -14.49 -10.74 -9.38
CA PHE A 17 -14.25 -9.54 -8.58
C PHE A 17 -15.36 -8.49 -8.78
N TYR A 18 -16.62 -8.90 -8.75
CA TYR A 18 -17.77 -8.03 -9.09
C TYR A 18 -17.80 -6.67 -8.37
N PRO A 19 -17.36 -6.51 -7.09
CA PRO A 19 -17.34 -5.18 -6.47
C PRO A 19 -16.39 -4.20 -7.15
N PHE A 20 -15.41 -4.71 -7.91
CA PHE A 20 -14.39 -3.91 -8.60
C PHE A 20 -14.93 -3.27 -9.89
N ALA A 21 -16.10 -3.73 -10.36
CA ALA A 21 -16.87 -3.12 -11.44
C ALA A 21 -17.91 -2.11 -10.94
N GLY A 22 -17.96 -1.85 -9.63
CA GLY A 22 -18.90 -0.93 -9.02
C GLY A 22 -18.45 0.54 -8.99
N ARG A 23 -19.12 1.31 -8.13
CA ARG A 23 -18.83 2.71 -7.83
C ARG A 23 -18.68 2.95 -6.34
N ILE A 24 -17.88 3.95 -5.97
CA ILE A 24 -17.88 4.50 -4.62
C ILE A 24 -19.24 5.14 -4.38
N LYS A 25 -19.97 4.67 -3.37
CA LYS A 25 -21.28 5.24 -3.00
C LYS A 25 -21.10 6.32 -1.94
N ASP A 26 -20.34 6.01 -0.90
CA ASP A 26 -20.01 6.93 0.19
C ASP A 26 -18.70 6.47 0.88
N HIS A 27 -18.36 7.06 2.02
CA HIS A 27 -17.12 6.75 2.75
C HIS A 27 -17.06 5.33 3.34
N LEU A 28 -18.18 4.60 3.39
CA LEU A 28 -18.28 3.31 4.09
C LEU A 28 -18.82 2.19 3.21
N SER A 29 -19.30 2.52 2.01
CA SER A 29 -19.96 1.57 1.13
C SER A 29 -19.70 1.84 -0.35
N ILE A 30 -19.89 0.78 -1.12
CA ILE A 30 -19.79 0.78 -2.58
C ILE A 30 -21.10 0.29 -3.17
N ALA A 31 -21.42 0.73 -4.38
CA ALA A 31 -22.51 0.21 -5.17
C ALA A 31 -21.97 -0.86 -6.13
N CYS A 32 -22.39 -2.11 -5.98
CA CYS A 32 -22.13 -3.18 -6.95
C CYS A 32 -23.19 -3.10 -8.06
N ASN A 33 -23.09 -2.08 -8.90
CA ASN A 33 -24.08 -1.73 -9.93
C ASN A 33 -23.61 -2.04 -11.37
N ASP A 34 -22.50 -2.78 -11.51
CA ASP A 34 -21.94 -3.23 -12.78
C ASP A 34 -21.70 -2.12 -13.82
N GLU A 35 -21.47 -0.87 -13.39
CA GLU A 35 -21.11 0.22 -14.29
C GLU A 35 -19.69 0.09 -14.88
N GLY A 36 -18.94 -0.94 -14.48
CA GLY A 36 -17.69 -1.36 -15.08
C GLY A 36 -16.45 -0.63 -14.56
N ALA A 37 -15.28 -1.17 -14.89
CA ALA A 37 -14.01 -0.52 -14.62
C ALA A 37 -13.69 0.55 -15.67
N TYR A 38 -13.02 1.63 -15.27
CA TYR A 38 -12.49 2.60 -16.23
C TYR A 38 -11.30 1.97 -16.96
N TYR A 39 -11.31 1.97 -18.29
CA TYR A 39 -10.26 1.38 -19.09
C TYR A 39 -9.86 2.32 -20.23
N VAL A 40 -8.60 2.73 -20.26
CA VAL A 40 -8.05 3.58 -21.30
C VAL A 40 -6.85 2.93 -21.98
N GLU A 41 -6.71 3.19 -23.28
CA GLU A 41 -5.56 2.76 -24.06
C GLU A 41 -4.75 3.98 -24.46
N ALA A 42 -3.44 3.90 -24.26
CA ALA A 42 -2.50 4.95 -24.63
C ALA A 42 -1.38 4.38 -25.52
N ARG A 43 -0.71 5.27 -26.25
CA ARG A 43 0.43 4.92 -27.08
C ARG A 43 1.56 5.93 -26.87
N VAL A 44 2.76 5.40 -26.68
CA VAL A 44 3.99 6.18 -26.56
C VAL A 44 4.87 5.87 -27.77
N ASN A 45 5.24 6.90 -28.51
CA ASN A 45 6.12 6.79 -29.69
C ASN A 45 7.60 6.72 -29.31
N LEU A 46 7.93 6.01 -28.23
CA LEU A 46 9.29 5.71 -27.78
C LEU A 46 9.41 4.22 -27.45
N PRO A 47 10.60 3.63 -27.59
CA PRO A 47 10.89 2.32 -27.00
C PRO A 47 10.76 2.37 -25.47
N LEU A 48 10.27 1.28 -24.85
CA LEU A 48 10.09 1.19 -23.40
C LEU A 48 11.41 1.42 -22.63
N SER A 49 12.52 0.91 -23.12
CA SER A 49 13.84 1.10 -22.50
C SER A 49 14.28 2.58 -22.49
N ALA A 50 14.00 3.32 -23.56
CA ALA A 50 14.29 4.75 -23.63
C ALA A 50 13.40 5.53 -22.66
N PHE A 51 12.11 5.15 -22.56
CA PHE A 51 11.17 5.76 -21.64
C PHE A 51 11.56 5.58 -20.17
N LEU A 52 11.97 4.37 -19.76
CA LEU A 52 12.40 4.10 -18.37
C LEU A 52 13.72 4.77 -17.98
N ASN A 53 14.51 5.21 -18.96
CA ASN A 53 15.77 5.93 -18.77
C ASN A 53 15.61 7.46 -18.81
N LEU A 54 14.38 7.97 -18.91
CA LEU A 54 14.14 9.41 -18.83
C LEU A 54 14.58 9.94 -17.45
N PRO A 55 15.19 11.14 -17.38
CA PRO A 55 15.80 11.66 -16.15
C PRO A 55 14.77 12.07 -15.08
N ASP A 56 13.57 12.48 -15.51
CA ASP A 56 12.50 12.91 -14.61
C ASP A 56 11.50 11.79 -14.35
N SER A 57 11.39 11.31 -13.11
CA SER A 57 10.43 10.26 -12.74
C SER A 57 8.95 10.65 -12.88
N SER A 58 8.62 11.91 -13.19
CA SER A 58 7.24 12.36 -13.39
C SER A 58 6.53 11.63 -14.54
N TYR A 59 7.25 11.07 -15.52
CA TYR A 59 6.62 10.30 -16.61
C TYR A 59 5.87 9.06 -16.11
N VAL A 60 6.23 8.52 -14.93
CA VAL A 60 5.60 7.29 -14.41
C VAL A 60 4.12 7.54 -14.10
N SER A 61 3.75 8.76 -13.67
CA SER A 61 2.34 9.10 -13.44
C SER A 61 1.54 9.16 -14.74
N GLN A 62 2.18 9.43 -15.88
CA GLN A 62 1.53 9.40 -17.20
C GLN A 62 1.21 7.98 -17.67
N LEU A 63 1.75 6.94 -17.01
CA LEU A 63 1.37 5.55 -17.24
C LEU A 63 0.14 5.11 -16.44
N LEU A 64 -0.39 5.97 -15.57
CA LEU A 64 -1.62 5.73 -14.83
C LEU A 64 -2.79 6.46 -15.50
N PRO A 65 -4.03 5.95 -15.32
CA PRO A 65 -5.24 6.69 -15.67
C PRO A 65 -5.23 8.09 -15.05
N GLU A 66 -5.70 9.10 -15.79
CA GLU A 66 -5.86 10.45 -15.24
C GLU A 66 -6.83 10.44 -14.06
N SER A 67 -6.31 10.80 -12.88
CA SER A 67 -7.04 10.78 -11.61
C SER A 67 -7.71 12.13 -11.31
N ASN A 68 -8.35 12.77 -12.30
CA ASN A 68 -9.22 13.93 -12.02
C ASN A 68 -10.43 13.54 -11.15
N TRP A 69 -10.67 12.23 -11.01
CA TRP A 69 -11.63 11.62 -10.10
C TRP A 69 -10.97 11.48 -8.74
N ALA A 70 -11.24 12.44 -7.84
CA ALA A 70 -10.81 12.33 -6.46
C ALA A 70 -11.27 10.98 -5.90
N GLU A 71 -10.37 10.27 -5.22
CA GLU A 71 -10.57 8.97 -4.54
C GLU A 71 -11.81 8.88 -3.63
N THR A 72 -12.48 10.00 -3.41
CA THR A 72 -13.55 10.20 -2.44
C THR A 72 -14.74 10.98 -2.98
N SER A 73 -14.83 11.27 -4.29
CA SER A 73 -16.10 11.78 -4.84
C SER A 73 -17.09 10.62 -4.93
N ALA A 74 -18.33 10.84 -4.47
CA ALA A 74 -19.44 9.96 -4.80
C ALA A 74 -19.42 9.69 -6.31
N GLU A 75 -19.65 8.44 -6.73
CA GLU A 75 -19.57 7.97 -8.12
C GLU A 75 -18.15 7.74 -8.67
N GLY A 76 -17.11 7.74 -7.83
CA GLY A 76 -15.75 7.37 -8.24
C GLY A 76 -15.63 5.90 -8.70
N TYR A 77 -14.76 5.64 -9.68
CA TYR A 77 -14.45 4.29 -10.13
C TYR A 77 -13.66 3.52 -9.05
N ILE A 78 -14.04 2.26 -8.85
CA ILE A 78 -13.28 1.36 -7.96
C ILE A 78 -11.98 0.88 -8.62
N THR A 79 -12.06 0.55 -9.91
CA THR A 79 -10.92 0.09 -10.70
C THR A 79 -10.75 0.99 -11.90
N MET A 80 -9.53 1.49 -12.10
CA MET A 80 -9.13 2.19 -13.31
C MET A 80 -7.86 1.56 -13.87
N ILE A 81 -7.83 1.34 -15.17
CA ILE A 81 -6.74 0.67 -15.88
C ILE A 81 -6.33 1.51 -17.07
N GLN A 82 -5.02 1.68 -17.23
CA GLN A 82 -4.42 2.24 -18.42
C GLN A 82 -3.48 1.21 -19.04
N VAL A 83 -3.71 0.87 -20.30
CA VAL A 83 -2.78 0.04 -21.07
C VAL A 83 -2.05 0.91 -22.07
N THR A 84 -0.75 1.10 -21.84
CA THR A 84 0.11 1.93 -22.67
C THR A 84 0.99 1.05 -23.55
N THR A 85 0.90 1.23 -24.87
CA THR A 85 1.72 0.52 -25.85
C THR A 85 2.89 1.37 -26.33
N PHE A 86 4.09 0.79 -26.38
CA PHE A 86 5.32 1.46 -26.78
C PHE A 86 5.68 1.14 -28.23
N ALA A 87 6.48 2.01 -28.87
CA ALA A 87 6.91 1.83 -30.27
C ALA A 87 7.63 0.49 -30.52
N CYS A 88 8.31 -0.06 -29.51
CA CYS A 88 8.99 -1.35 -29.56
C CYS A 88 8.07 -2.57 -29.29
N GLY A 89 6.76 -2.37 -29.15
CA GLY A 89 5.80 -3.41 -28.78
C GLY A 89 5.75 -3.74 -27.28
N GLY A 90 6.54 -3.04 -26.47
CA GLY A 90 6.45 -3.10 -25.01
C GLY A 90 5.10 -2.59 -24.51
N ILE A 91 4.66 -3.05 -23.33
CA ILE A 91 3.39 -2.68 -22.73
C ILE A 91 3.63 -2.27 -21.28
N ALA A 92 3.04 -1.15 -20.86
CA ALA A 92 2.85 -0.82 -19.45
C ALA A 92 1.37 -0.93 -19.10
N ILE A 93 1.08 -1.54 -17.95
CA ILE A 93 -0.26 -1.65 -17.39
C ILE A 93 -0.26 -0.82 -16.10
N GLY A 94 -0.88 0.35 -16.15
CA GLY A 94 -1.14 1.18 -14.98
C GLY A 94 -2.46 0.77 -14.35
N THR A 95 -2.45 0.51 -13.05
CA THR A 95 -3.64 0.12 -12.30
C THR A 95 -3.86 1.07 -11.14
N PHE A 96 -5.08 1.52 -11.01
CA PHE A 96 -5.59 2.24 -9.86
C PHE A 96 -6.74 1.43 -9.26
N LEU A 97 -6.67 1.18 -7.96
CA LEU A 97 -7.63 0.41 -7.20
C LEU A 97 -7.96 1.20 -5.94
N SER A 98 -9.24 1.47 -5.71
CA SER A 98 -9.67 2.26 -4.56
C SER A 98 -9.26 1.58 -3.26
N HIS A 99 -8.48 2.32 -2.45
CA HIS A 99 -8.07 1.87 -1.12
C HIS A 99 -9.27 1.69 -0.16
N ALA A 100 -10.47 2.19 -0.50
CA ALA A 100 -11.68 1.94 0.28
C ALA A 100 -11.99 0.44 0.42
N ILE A 101 -11.65 -0.38 -0.59
CA ILE A 101 -12.01 -1.80 -0.61
C ILE A 101 -10.83 -2.76 -0.82
N ALA A 102 -9.63 -2.25 -1.08
CA ALA A 102 -8.47 -3.09 -1.38
C ALA A 102 -7.19 -2.57 -0.73
N ASP A 103 -6.55 -3.43 0.06
CA ASP A 103 -5.15 -3.26 0.40
C ASP A 103 -4.24 -3.82 -0.72
N ALA A 104 -2.92 -3.67 -0.56
CA ALA A 104 -1.96 -4.13 -1.57
C ALA A 104 -2.01 -5.66 -1.80
N THR A 105 -2.42 -6.45 -0.82
CA THR A 105 -2.58 -7.91 -0.99
C THR A 105 -3.79 -8.19 -1.87
N ALA A 106 -4.93 -7.58 -1.57
CA ALA A 106 -6.15 -7.66 -2.38
C ALA A 106 -5.91 -7.18 -3.83
N ALA A 107 -5.19 -6.06 -4.00
CA ALA A 107 -4.80 -5.55 -5.30
C ALA A 107 -3.93 -6.54 -6.08
N THR A 108 -2.95 -7.17 -5.42
CA THR A 108 -2.09 -8.18 -6.06
C THR A 108 -2.89 -9.41 -6.46
N THR A 109 -3.80 -9.88 -5.61
CA THR A 109 -4.71 -11.01 -5.92
C THR A 109 -5.53 -10.70 -7.17
N PHE A 110 -6.15 -9.52 -7.26
CA PHE A 110 -6.91 -9.10 -8.45
C PHE A 110 -6.06 -9.10 -9.72
N ILE A 111 -4.89 -8.46 -9.70
CA ILE A 111 -4.02 -8.36 -10.88
C ILE A 111 -3.48 -9.74 -11.28
N SER A 112 -3.20 -10.61 -10.30
CA SER A 112 -2.74 -11.98 -10.52
C SER A 112 -3.83 -12.84 -11.17
N SER A 113 -5.07 -12.75 -10.69
CA SER A 113 -6.23 -13.42 -11.29
C SER A 113 -6.50 -12.92 -12.71
N TRP A 114 -6.39 -11.60 -12.94
CA TRP A 114 -6.51 -11.04 -14.28
C TRP A 114 -5.44 -11.57 -15.24
N ALA A 115 -4.20 -11.63 -14.78
CA ALA A 115 -3.11 -12.18 -15.56
C ALA A 115 -3.31 -13.67 -15.86
N ALA A 116 -3.74 -14.47 -14.89
CA ALA A 116 -4.06 -15.89 -15.07
C ALA A 116 -5.14 -16.13 -16.12
N LEU A 117 -6.26 -15.41 -16.04
CA LEU A 117 -7.34 -15.51 -17.02
C LEU A 117 -6.92 -15.02 -18.42
N THR A 118 -6.01 -14.06 -18.50
CA THR A 118 -5.46 -13.60 -19.79
C THR A 118 -4.65 -14.70 -20.49
N ARG A 119 -3.91 -15.53 -19.74
CA ARG A 119 -3.11 -16.63 -20.31
C ARG A 119 -3.95 -17.72 -20.97
N LYS A 120 -5.25 -17.83 -20.62
CA LYS A 120 -6.15 -18.93 -21.05
C LYS A 120 -5.61 -20.35 -20.76
N CYS A 121 -4.58 -20.49 -19.94
CA CYS A 121 -4.22 -21.76 -19.33
C CYS A 121 -5.27 -22.05 -18.27
N GLY A 122 -5.85 -23.24 -18.25
CA GLY A 122 -6.86 -23.67 -17.27
C GLY A 122 -6.35 -23.76 -15.81
N GLU A 123 -5.46 -22.85 -15.41
CA GLU A 123 -5.13 -22.57 -14.02
C GLU A 123 -6.31 -21.84 -13.39
N GLU A 124 -6.83 -22.40 -12.30
CA GLU A 124 -7.88 -21.76 -11.51
C GLU A 124 -7.35 -20.45 -10.95
N ALA A 125 -7.89 -19.33 -11.43
CA ALA A 125 -7.66 -18.03 -10.80
C ALA A 125 -8.16 -18.11 -9.34
N PRO A 126 -7.40 -17.61 -8.35
CA PRO A 126 -7.85 -17.60 -6.97
C PRO A 126 -9.23 -16.93 -6.88
N CYS A 127 -10.22 -17.66 -6.38
CA CYS A 127 -11.56 -17.13 -6.19
C CYS A 127 -11.51 -16.12 -5.03
N PRO A 128 -11.81 -14.83 -5.26
CA PRO A 128 -11.81 -13.84 -4.20
C PRO A 128 -12.89 -14.16 -3.17
N ASN A 129 -12.58 -13.95 -1.90
CA ASN A 129 -13.58 -14.01 -0.83
C ASN A 129 -13.89 -12.59 -0.33
N PHE A 130 -15.16 -12.19 -0.33
CA PHE A 130 -15.64 -10.89 0.15
C PHE A 130 -16.21 -10.93 1.58
N ASP A 131 -15.70 -11.84 2.43
CA ASP A 131 -16.16 -12.01 3.81
C ASP A 131 -15.55 -11.03 4.84
N ALA A 132 -14.85 -9.97 4.40
CA ALA A 132 -14.17 -9.05 5.32
C ALA A 132 -15.13 -8.44 6.36
N SER A 133 -16.38 -8.15 5.97
CA SER A 133 -17.41 -7.63 6.88
C SER A 133 -17.90 -8.64 7.91
N PHE A 134 -17.69 -9.95 7.70
CA PHE A 134 -17.99 -10.97 8.72
C PHE A 134 -16.85 -11.09 9.73
N VAL A 135 -15.59 -10.93 9.28
CA VAL A 135 -14.42 -10.96 10.17
C VAL A 135 -14.31 -9.66 10.99
N PHE A 136 -14.61 -8.54 10.35
CA PHE A 136 -14.56 -7.19 10.92
C PHE A 136 -15.89 -6.47 10.67
N PRO A 137 -16.94 -6.75 11.48
CA PRO A 137 -18.23 -6.13 11.31
C PRO A 137 -18.15 -4.61 11.49
N GLN A 138 -18.88 -3.89 10.64
CA GLN A 138 -19.01 -2.44 10.76
C GLN A 138 -19.75 -2.09 12.05
N SER A 139 -19.31 -1.04 12.75
CA SER A 139 -20.01 -0.54 13.92
C SER A 139 -21.02 0.53 13.52
N VAL A 140 -22.27 0.42 13.99
CA VAL A 140 -23.32 1.45 13.80
C VAL A 140 -22.97 2.75 14.54
N ALA A 141 -22.13 2.67 15.58
CA ALA A 141 -21.66 3.82 16.35
C ALA A 141 -20.48 4.56 15.69
N TYR A 142 -20.23 4.32 14.40
CA TYR A 142 -19.13 4.92 13.64
C TYR A 142 -19.19 6.46 13.71
N PRO A 143 -18.22 7.13 14.37
CA PRO A 143 -18.05 8.56 14.19
C PRO A 143 -17.62 8.76 12.74
N ARG A 144 -18.36 9.51 11.93
CA ARG A 144 -18.04 9.74 10.51
C ARG A 144 -16.62 10.29 10.31
N GLU A 145 -16.08 10.92 11.36
CA GLU A 145 -14.77 11.54 11.46
C GLU A 145 -13.64 10.55 11.83
N ALA A 146 -13.95 9.33 12.28
CA ALA A 146 -12.97 8.31 12.67
C ALA A 146 -12.45 7.49 11.47
N THR A 147 -12.33 8.13 10.31
CA THR A 147 -11.67 7.52 9.14
C THR A 147 -10.18 7.40 9.40
N PHE A 148 -9.52 6.43 8.75
CA PHE A 148 -8.05 6.31 8.76
C PHE A 148 -7.38 7.66 8.43
N LEU A 149 -7.94 8.37 7.45
CA LEU A 149 -7.54 9.72 7.07
C LEU A 149 -7.73 10.75 8.20
N GLY A 150 -8.88 10.74 8.88
CA GLY A 150 -9.13 11.62 10.03
C GLY A 150 -8.14 11.40 11.18
N MET A 151 -7.69 10.16 11.37
CA MET A 151 -6.74 9.79 12.44
C MET A 151 -5.28 10.14 12.10
N LEU A 152 -4.92 10.17 10.82
CA LEU A 152 -3.60 10.62 10.36
C LEU A 152 -3.55 12.11 10.00
N ASN A 153 -4.70 12.78 9.89
CA ASN A 153 -4.82 14.21 9.57
C ASN A 153 -3.91 15.13 10.41
N PRO A 154 -3.69 14.90 11.73
CA PRO A 154 -2.76 15.72 12.51
C PRO A 154 -1.32 15.72 11.98
N PHE A 155 -0.92 14.67 11.26
CA PHE A 155 0.43 14.52 10.71
C PHE A 155 0.55 15.03 9.27
N VAL A 156 -0.56 15.38 8.62
CA VAL A 156 -0.58 15.83 7.23
C VAL A 156 -0.06 17.27 7.14
N LYS A 157 1.16 17.44 6.60
CA LYS A 157 1.75 18.76 6.33
C LYS A 157 1.30 19.28 4.96
N LYS A 158 0.86 20.53 4.87
CA LYS A 158 0.62 21.20 3.59
C LYS A 158 1.95 21.66 3.01
N GLY A 159 2.19 21.40 1.72
CA GLY A 159 3.43 21.81 1.07
C GLY A 159 3.60 21.21 -0.32
N ILE A 160 4.70 21.58 -0.98
CA ILE A 160 5.11 20.99 -2.25
C ILE A 160 5.84 19.69 -1.92
N TRP A 161 5.26 18.57 -2.35
CA TRP A 161 5.81 17.25 -2.15
C TRP A 161 6.62 16.81 -3.36
N GLN A 162 7.76 16.17 -3.11
CA GLN A 162 8.56 15.52 -4.14
C GLN A 162 8.82 14.07 -3.75
N SER A 163 8.62 13.17 -4.70
CA SER A 163 8.97 11.76 -4.55
C SER A 163 10.33 11.48 -5.19
N ARG A 164 11.07 10.54 -4.60
CA ARG A 164 12.33 10.03 -5.12
C ARG A 164 12.36 8.52 -4.98
N ARG A 165 12.93 7.84 -5.97
CA ARG A 165 13.19 6.40 -5.93
C ARG A 165 14.62 6.18 -5.45
N ILE A 166 14.78 5.55 -4.29
CA ILE A 166 16.08 5.13 -3.74
C ILE A 166 16.17 3.62 -3.89
N VAL A 167 17.18 3.14 -4.62
CA VAL A 167 17.38 1.71 -4.88
C VAL A 167 18.50 1.19 -4.00
N PHE A 168 18.21 0.14 -3.22
CA PHE A 168 19.20 -0.60 -2.45
C PHE A 168 19.43 -1.96 -3.12
N ASP A 169 20.63 -2.16 -3.65
CA ASP A 169 21.00 -3.45 -4.24
C ASP A 169 21.23 -4.53 -3.16
N ALA A 170 21.43 -5.77 -3.60
CA ALA A 170 21.63 -6.91 -2.70
C ALA A 170 22.84 -6.74 -1.77
N SER A 171 23.92 -6.12 -2.25
CA SER A 171 25.15 -5.90 -1.47
C SER A 171 24.94 -4.83 -0.39
N ALA A 172 24.27 -3.74 -0.73
CA ALA A 172 23.89 -2.69 0.21
C ALA A 172 22.97 -3.24 1.31
N ILE A 173 21.98 -4.06 0.95
CA ILE A 173 21.10 -4.71 1.94
C ILE A 173 21.88 -5.68 2.83
N ALA A 174 22.76 -6.51 2.27
CA ALA A 174 23.59 -7.43 3.05
C ALA A 174 24.49 -6.69 4.04
N SER A 175 25.12 -5.60 3.57
CA SER A 175 25.96 -4.73 4.40
C SER A 175 25.17 -4.07 5.52
N LEU A 176 23.95 -3.59 5.26
CA LEU A 176 23.07 -3.01 6.28
C LEU A 176 22.69 -4.06 7.32
N LYS A 177 22.26 -5.25 6.90
CA LYS A 177 21.93 -6.35 7.81
C LYS A 177 23.08 -6.70 8.74
N ALA A 178 24.29 -6.82 8.20
CA ALA A 178 25.49 -7.11 9.00
C ALA A 178 25.79 -6.00 10.02
N LYS A 179 25.67 -4.72 9.63
CA LYS A 179 25.93 -3.57 10.51
C LYS A 179 24.89 -3.40 11.63
N THR A 180 23.67 -3.87 11.43
CA THR A 180 22.57 -3.69 12.38
C THR A 180 22.25 -4.93 13.21
N ALA A 181 22.88 -6.07 12.90
CA ALA A 181 22.71 -7.28 13.69
C ALA A 181 23.19 -7.03 15.13
N SER A 182 22.37 -7.41 16.10
CA SER A 182 22.64 -7.22 17.53
C SER A 182 22.15 -8.42 18.33
N SER A 183 22.49 -8.50 19.62
CA SER A 183 21.99 -9.56 20.50
C SER A 183 20.46 -9.62 20.56
N SER A 184 19.80 -8.47 20.52
CA SER A 184 18.33 -8.36 20.52
C SER A 184 17.71 -8.66 19.15
N VAL A 185 18.47 -8.49 18.07
CA VAL A 185 18.02 -8.64 16.68
C VAL A 185 19.14 -9.31 15.87
N PRO A 186 19.35 -10.63 16.02
CA PRO A 186 20.47 -11.31 15.37
C PRO A 186 20.29 -11.37 13.84
N TYR A 187 19.04 -11.47 13.38
CA TYR A 187 18.69 -11.59 11.96
C TYR A 187 17.71 -10.48 11.55
N PRO A 188 18.18 -9.26 11.26
CA PRO A 188 17.32 -8.19 10.79
C PRO A 188 16.81 -8.46 9.37
N THR A 189 15.53 -8.16 9.12
CA THR A 189 14.93 -8.27 7.79
C THR A 189 15.35 -7.09 6.91
N ARG A 190 15.20 -7.26 5.59
CA ARG A 190 15.46 -6.16 4.63
C ARG A 190 14.57 -4.94 4.90
N VAL A 191 13.30 -5.15 5.26
CA VAL A 191 12.36 -4.06 5.54
C VAL A 191 12.81 -3.28 6.78
N GLU A 192 13.17 -3.97 7.86
CA GLU A 192 13.58 -3.29 9.09
C GLU A 192 14.87 -2.47 8.91
N VAL A 193 15.89 -2.99 8.22
CA VAL A 193 17.15 -2.24 8.05
C VAL A 193 17.00 -1.04 7.13
N VAL A 194 16.20 -1.15 6.07
CA VAL A 194 15.93 -0.04 5.15
C VAL A 194 15.09 1.02 5.83
N SER A 195 14.00 0.63 6.51
CA SER A 195 13.17 1.58 7.26
C SER A 195 13.94 2.26 8.38
N ALA A 196 14.77 1.54 9.14
CA ALA A 196 15.61 2.13 10.17
C ALA A 196 16.61 3.16 9.59
N LEU A 197 17.25 2.84 8.46
CA LEU A 197 18.17 3.75 7.80
C LEU A 197 17.46 5.01 7.31
N LEU A 198 16.33 4.85 6.61
CA LEU A 198 15.54 5.97 6.10
C LEU A 198 15.03 6.84 7.25
N SER A 199 14.50 6.25 8.32
CA SER A 199 14.11 7.00 9.52
C SER A 199 15.27 7.77 10.11
N LYS A 200 16.45 7.15 10.27
CA LYS A 200 17.64 7.84 10.78
C LYS A 200 18.03 9.03 9.91
N CYS A 201 18.02 8.88 8.59
CA CYS A 201 18.33 9.95 7.65
C CYS A 201 17.29 11.08 7.69
N ILE A 202 15.99 10.74 7.73
CA ILE A 202 14.89 11.73 7.80
C ILE A 202 14.94 12.50 9.11
N MET A 203 15.15 11.82 10.24
CA MET A 203 15.31 12.45 11.55
C MET A 203 16.50 13.40 11.59
N ALA A 204 17.65 13.00 11.02
CA ALA A 204 18.82 13.87 10.92
C ALA A 204 18.56 15.11 10.05
N ALA A 205 17.87 14.94 8.91
CA ALA A 205 17.50 16.05 8.04
C ALA A 205 16.49 17.00 8.71
N SER A 206 15.54 16.47 9.49
CA SER A 206 14.59 17.28 10.27
C SER A 206 15.32 18.11 11.33
N LYS A 207 16.20 17.47 12.12
CA LYS A 207 17.04 18.14 13.13
C LYS A 207 17.88 19.26 12.53
N ALA A 208 18.52 19.01 11.39
CA ALA A 208 19.33 20.01 10.69
C ALA A 208 18.53 21.21 10.16
N LYS A 209 17.21 21.07 10.00
CA LYS A 209 16.33 22.15 9.53
C LYS A 209 15.77 22.98 10.69
N SER A 210 15.46 22.37 11.83
CA SER A 210 14.84 23.06 12.97
C SER A 210 15.77 23.37 14.13
N ASP A 211 17.02 22.89 14.10
CA ASP A 211 17.99 22.91 15.23
C ASP A 211 17.47 22.27 16.54
N ILE A 212 16.32 21.60 16.47
CA ILE A 212 15.63 20.95 17.58
C ILE A 212 15.47 19.48 17.24
N GLN A 213 15.88 18.60 18.15
CA GLN A 213 15.59 17.17 18.07
C GLN A 213 14.13 16.93 18.47
N LYS A 214 13.27 16.75 17.48
CA LYS A 214 11.87 16.36 17.70
C LYS A 214 11.77 14.87 18.01
N SER A 215 10.74 14.49 18.77
CA SER A 215 10.30 13.10 18.81
C SER A 215 9.75 12.70 17.44
N THR A 216 9.92 11.44 17.06
CA THR A 216 9.49 10.91 15.76
C THR A 216 8.64 9.67 15.97
N LEU A 217 7.40 9.73 15.50
CA LEU A 217 6.49 8.59 15.42
C LEU A 217 6.74 7.86 14.09
N ILE A 218 7.26 6.64 14.17
CA ILE A 218 7.49 5.79 13.01
C ILE A 218 6.39 4.73 12.96
N THR A 219 5.68 4.63 11.85
CA THR A 219 4.61 3.65 11.65
C THR A 219 4.89 2.69 10.50
N HIS A 220 4.40 1.46 10.62
CA HIS A 220 4.42 0.44 9.57
C HIS A 220 3.03 -0.12 9.35
N ALA A 221 2.56 -0.10 8.10
CA ALA A 221 1.40 -0.86 7.68
C ALA A 221 1.73 -2.37 7.66
N VAL A 222 1.01 -3.16 8.44
CA VAL A 222 1.26 -4.59 8.62
C VAL A 222 0.04 -5.40 8.17
N ASN A 223 0.28 -6.39 7.30
CA ASN A 223 -0.72 -7.34 6.86
C ASN A 223 -1.17 -8.24 8.02
N LEU A 224 -2.45 -8.18 8.37
CA LEU A 224 -3.06 -8.96 9.45
C LEU A 224 -3.35 -10.40 9.06
N ARG A 225 -3.47 -10.70 7.76
CA ARG A 225 -3.84 -12.03 7.26
C ARG A 225 -2.99 -13.17 7.83
N PRO A 226 -1.64 -13.14 7.75
CA PRO A 226 -0.80 -14.21 8.31
C PRO A 226 -0.76 -14.24 9.84
N ARG A 227 -1.24 -13.19 10.51
CA ARG A 227 -1.12 -12.97 11.96
C ARG A 227 -2.39 -13.30 12.74
N ALA A 228 -3.53 -13.30 12.07
CA ALA A 228 -4.81 -13.71 12.65
C ALA A 228 -4.85 -15.22 12.97
N ARG A 229 -5.74 -15.61 13.89
CA ARG A 229 -6.09 -17.01 14.16
C ARG A 229 -7.62 -17.19 14.23
N PRO A 230 -8.21 -18.04 13.37
CA PRO A 230 -7.58 -18.77 12.26
C PRO A 230 -6.92 -17.82 11.24
N GLN A 231 -5.92 -18.33 10.51
CA GLN A 231 -5.22 -17.51 9.51
C GLN A 231 -6.21 -17.09 8.43
N ILE A 232 -6.23 -15.79 8.11
CA ILE A 232 -7.09 -15.28 7.05
C ILE A 232 -6.40 -15.56 5.70
N PRO A 233 -7.10 -16.15 4.73
CA PRO A 233 -6.51 -16.44 3.42
C PRO A 233 -6.09 -15.18 2.65
N ASN A 234 -5.05 -15.28 1.82
CA ASN A 234 -4.56 -14.16 1.01
C ASN A 234 -5.58 -13.69 -0.06
N TYR A 235 -6.52 -14.55 -0.46
CA TYR A 235 -7.60 -14.22 -1.37
C TYR A 235 -8.82 -13.57 -0.68
N SER A 236 -8.76 -13.34 0.64
CA SER A 236 -9.74 -12.50 1.34
C SER A 236 -9.57 -11.05 0.92
N MET A 237 -10.60 -10.50 0.28
CA MET A 237 -10.67 -9.16 -0.28
C MET A 237 -11.07 -8.15 0.77
N GLY A 238 -10.50 -6.95 0.70
CA GLY A 238 -10.66 -5.92 1.73
C GLY A 238 -9.33 -5.41 2.26
N ASN A 239 -9.43 -4.53 3.25
CA ASN A 239 -8.29 -3.99 3.99
C ASN A 239 -8.06 -4.79 5.27
N PHE A 240 -7.03 -5.62 5.29
CA PHE A 240 -6.60 -6.37 6.48
C PHE A 240 -5.25 -5.85 6.95
N VAL A 241 -5.24 -4.58 7.36
CA VAL A 241 -4.03 -3.83 7.71
C VAL A 241 -4.21 -3.14 9.06
N CYS A 242 -3.19 -3.20 9.90
CA CYS A 242 -3.07 -2.35 11.09
C CYS A 242 -1.71 -1.65 11.10
N LEU A 243 -1.64 -0.50 11.76
CA LEU A 243 -0.38 0.20 11.98
C LEU A 243 0.32 -0.35 13.21
N ALA A 244 1.60 -0.69 13.04
CA ALA A 244 2.55 -0.81 14.14
C ALA A 244 3.23 0.54 14.33
N ASP A 245 3.36 0.99 15.57
CA ASP A 245 3.93 2.29 15.92
C ASP A 245 5.15 2.18 16.85
N ALA A 246 6.13 3.04 16.62
CA ALA A 246 7.30 3.23 17.46
C ALA A 246 7.57 4.73 17.63
N LEU A 247 7.46 5.23 18.86
CA LEU A 247 7.87 6.58 19.22
C LEU A 247 9.36 6.60 19.58
N VAL A 248 10.13 7.45 18.90
CA VAL A 248 11.58 7.60 19.09
C VAL A 248 11.89 9.05 19.48
N THR A 249 12.44 9.27 20.67
CA THR A 249 12.61 10.61 21.25
C THR A 249 14.01 11.20 21.12
N ALA A 250 15.02 10.40 20.74
CA ALA A 250 16.41 10.83 20.67
C ALA A 250 17.16 10.18 19.51
N GLU A 251 18.33 10.73 19.21
CA GLU A 251 19.26 10.16 18.23
C GLU A 251 19.60 8.72 18.61
N THR A 252 19.11 7.78 17.79
CA THR A 252 19.16 6.36 18.08
C THR A 252 20.12 5.69 17.11
N GLN A 253 21.01 4.85 17.65
CA GLN A 253 21.89 4.03 16.83
C GLN A 253 21.09 3.11 15.92
N LEU A 254 21.65 2.74 14.76
CA LEU A 254 20.87 2.09 13.70
C LEU A 254 20.34 0.72 14.13
N ASP A 255 21.12 -0.05 14.87
CA ASP A 255 20.76 -1.32 15.49
C ASP A 255 19.61 -1.18 16.50
N LYS A 256 19.63 -0.11 17.31
CA LYS A 256 18.56 0.21 18.26
C LYS A 256 17.27 0.59 17.54
N LEU A 257 17.33 1.36 16.45
CA LEU A 257 16.16 1.65 15.62
C LEU A 257 15.55 0.38 15.04
N VAL A 258 16.37 -0.52 14.51
CA VAL A 258 15.92 -1.84 14.03
C VAL A 258 15.21 -2.62 15.15
N PHE A 259 15.77 -2.62 16.37
CA PHE A 259 15.12 -3.23 17.53
C PHE A 259 13.75 -2.61 17.85
N HIS A 260 13.65 -1.28 17.88
CA HIS A 260 12.37 -0.60 18.13
C HIS A 260 11.32 -0.94 17.07
N LEU A 261 11.70 -0.93 15.79
CA LEU A 261 10.81 -1.31 14.69
C LEU A 261 10.35 -2.77 14.80
N ARG A 262 11.28 -3.69 15.08
CA ARG A 262 10.94 -5.10 15.30
C ARG A 262 9.97 -5.28 16.45
N LYS A 263 10.22 -4.62 17.59
CA LYS A 263 9.35 -4.68 18.75
C LYS A 263 7.95 -4.15 18.42
N ALA A 264 7.86 -3.01 17.74
CA ALA A 264 6.59 -2.43 17.30
C ALA A 264 5.80 -3.37 16.38
N ILE A 265 6.44 -3.89 15.33
CA ILE A 265 5.82 -4.85 14.40
C ILE A 265 5.45 -6.16 15.10
N GLY A 266 6.25 -6.58 16.08
CA GLY A 266 6.02 -7.78 16.89
C GLY A 266 4.78 -7.67 17.78
N LYS A 267 4.45 -6.48 18.30
CA LYS A 267 3.23 -6.24 19.11
C LYS A 267 1.92 -6.47 18.35
N LEU A 268 1.95 -6.48 17.01
CA LEU A 268 0.80 -6.89 16.20
C LEU A 268 0.75 -8.41 16.12
N ASP A 269 0.57 -9.06 17.27
CA ASP A 269 0.45 -10.49 17.42
C ASP A 269 -1.03 -10.91 17.51
N ILE A 270 -1.23 -12.20 17.74
CA ILE A 270 -2.55 -12.80 17.89
C ILE A 270 -3.35 -12.17 19.03
N ASP A 271 -2.71 -11.80 20.14
CA ASP A 271 -3.37 -11.28 21.33
C ASP A 271 -3.92 -9.88 21.10
N LEU A 272 -3.24 -9.10 20.26
CA LEU A 272 -3.73 -7.78 19.84
C LEU A 272 -4.74 -7.86 18.68
N ILE A 273 -4.60 -8.83 17.77
CA ILE A 273 -5.47 -8.94 16.58
C ILE A 273 -6.82 -9.59 16.91
N THR A 274 -6.84 -10.62 17.76
CA THR A 274 -8.08 -11.35 18.10
C THR A 274 -9.17 -10.43 18.63
N PRO A 275 -8.89 -9.47 19.55
CA PRO A 275 -9.90 -8.54 20.04
C PRO A 275 -10.44 -7.58 18.97
N LEU A 276 -9.73 -7.39 17.84
CA LEU A 276 -10.17 -6.56 16.72
C LEU A 276 -11.18 -7.25 15.81
N GLN A 277 -11.34 -8.58 15.95
CA GLN A 277 -12.30 -9.37 15.17
C GLN A 277 -13.66 -9.43 15.87
N GLY A 278 -14.72 -9.53 15.07
CA GLY A 278 -16.09 -9.62 15.57
C GLY A 278 -16.63 -8.32 16.18
N ASP A 279 -17.73 -8.44 16.90
CA ASP A 279 -18.50 -7.30 17.41
C ASP A 279 -17.66 -6.45 18.40
N GLY A 280 -17.66 -5.13 18.16
CA GLY A 280 -16.88 -4.17 18.95
C GLY A 280 -15.38 -4.10 18.59
N GLY A 281 -14.89 -4.98 17.73
CA GLY A 281 -13.50 -4.98 17.27
C GLY A 281 -13.11 -3.69 16.52
N TRP A 282 -14.05 -3.14 15.74
CA TRP A 282 -13.87 -1.85 15.07
C TRP A 282 -13.64 -0.69 16.05
N ILE A 283 -14.35 -0.66 17.18
CA ILE A 283 -14.19 0.40 18.20
C ILE A 283 -12.79 0.34 18.80
N LYS A 284 -12.32 -0.87 19.15
CA LYS A 284 -10.94 -1.09 19.65
C LYS A 284 -9.88 -0.69 18.62
N PHE A 285 -10.13 -0.94 17.33
CA PHE A 285 -9.26 -0.46 16.27
C PHE A 285 -9.22 1.08 16.23
N CYS A 286 -10.37 1.75 16.29
CA CYS A 286 -10.44 3.21 16.36
C CYS A 286 -9.76 3.77 17.61
N GLU A 287 -9.90 3.14 18.78
CA GLU A 287 -9.21 3.53 20.01
C GLU A 287 -7.70 3.46 19.85
N LYS A 288 -7.18 2.33 19.36
CA LYS A 288 -5.76 2.18 19.06
C LYS A 288 -5.25 3.25 18.09
N MET A 289 -5.99 3.51 17.01
CA MET A 289 -5.59 4.51 16.03
C MET A 289 -5.66 5.94 16.59
N LYS A 290 -6.63 6.23 17.47
CA LYS A 290 -6.67 7.48 18.24
C LYS A 290 -5.49 7.62 19.18
N GLU A 291 -5.03 6.55 19.83
CA GLU A 291 -3.82 6.59 20.67
C GLU A 291 -2.58 6.93 19.85
N ILE A 292 -2.46 6.38 18.63
CA ILE A 292 -1.40 6.76 17.69
C ILE A 292 -1.51 8.25 17.32
N GLY A 293 -2.72 8.75 17.05
CA GLY A 293 -2.98 10.16 16.75
C GLY A 293 -2.66 11.11 17.93
N LYS A 294 -2.97 10.68 19.16
CA LYS A 294 -2.64 11.39 20.42
C LYS A 294 -1.16 11.40 20.76
N ALA A 295 -0.33 10.64 20.05
CA ALA A 295 1.11 10.77 20.21
C ALA A 295 1.54 12.22 19.96
N SER A 296 0.83 12.97 19.09
CA SER A 296 0.95 14.43 19.01
C SER A 296 0.53 15.07 20.34
N PRO A 297 1.44 15.68 21.12
CA PRO A 297 1.09 16.28 22.40
C PRO A 297 0.11 17.44 22.21
N ASP A 298 -0.78 17.64 23.20
CA ASP A 298 -1.55 18.89 23.37
C ASP A 298 -0.65 20.11 23.72
N THR A 299 0.66 19.88 23.87
CA THR A 299 1.69 20.91 24.04
C THR A 299 2.34 21.20 22.69
N ASN A 300 2.79 22.44 22.48
CA ASN A 300 3.45 22.99 21.28
C ASN A 300 4.67 22.20 20.68
N ASP A 301 4.95 20.97 21.12
CA ASP A 301 6.02 20.12 20.61
C ASP A 301 5.54 19.29 19.41
N GLU A 302 5.71 19.84 18.20
CA GLU A 302 5.47 19.12 16.96
C GLU A 302 6.26 17.78 16.92
N ILE A 303 5.56 16.66 16.81
CA ILE A 303 6.17 15.35 16.52
C ILE A 303 6.32 15.16 15.01
N ASP A 304 7.45 14.61 14.59
CA ASP A 304 7.62 14.18 13.20
C ASP A 304 7.00 12.80 12.96
N PHE A 305 6.35 12.63 11.82
CA PHE A 305 5.73 11.37 11.42
C PHE A 305 6.45 10.75 10.23
N ILE A 306 6.75 9.45 10.32
CA ILE A 306 7.31 8.65 9.22
C ILE A 306 6.46 7.40 9.05
N GLY A 307 5.78 7.27 7.92
CA GLY A 307 4.96 6.09 7.58
C GLY A 307 5.64 5.19 6.55
N PHE A 308 5.63 3.88 6.80
CA PHE A 308 6.12 2.87 5.86
C PHE A 308 5.03 1.87 5.48
N SER A 309 4.87 1.65 4.17
CA SER A 309 4.06 0.57 3.62
C SER A 309 4.94 -0.31 2.73
N SER A 310 5.19 -1.55 3.14
CA SER A 310 6.08 -2.47 2.42
C SER A 310 5.30 -3.31 1.43
N TRP A 311 5.67 -3.24 0.15
CA TRP A 311 5.17 -4.11 -0.92
C TRP A 311 6.14 -5.28 -1.23
N CYS A 312 7.12 -5.53 -0.35
CA CYS A 312 8.05 -6.64 -0.49
C CYS A 312 7.31 -7.99 -0.41
N ASN A 313 7.73 -8.95 -1.24
CA ASN A 313 7.25 -10.34 -1.24
C ASN A 313 5.73 -10.47 -1.47
N MET A 314 5.10 -9.52 -2.19
CA MET A 314 3.67 -9.57 -2.49
C MET A 314 3.31 -10.33 -3.78
N GLY A 315 4.28 -10.76 -4.58
CA GLY A 315 4.00 -11.50 -5.81
C GLY A 315 3.93 -10.63 -7.08
N PHE A 316 4.19 -9.32 -7.00
CA PHE A 316 4.07 -8.41 -8.16
C PHE A 316 5.03 -8.71 -9.32
N TYR A 317 6.21 -9.28 -9.05
CA TYR A 317 7.20 -9.59 -10.08
C TYR A 317 6.89 -10.93 -10.77
N GLU A 318 6.07 -11.76 -10.14
CA GLU A 318 5.65 -13.09 -10.57
C GLU A 318 4.43 -13.05 -11.49
N ILE A 319 3.77 -11.90 -11.63
CA ILE A 319 2.57 -11.75 -12.46
C ILE A 319 2.93 -11.73 -13.95
N ASP A 320 2.50 -12.74 -14.71
CA ASP A 320 2.67 -12.81 -16.17
C ASP A 320 1.33 -12.87 -16.91
N PHE A 321 1.10 -11.96 -17.85
CA PHE A 321 -0.11 -11.95 -18.71
C PHE A 321 -0.02 -12.93 -19.90
N GLY A 322 1.06 -13.71 -20.01
CA GLY A 322 1.32 -14.71 -21.05
C GLY A 322 2.29 -14.27 -22.13
N TRP A 323 3.03 -13.17 -21.91
CA TRP A 323 3.95 -12.60 -22.89
C TRP A 323 5.38 -12.47 -22.37
N GLY A 324 5.70 -13.18 -21.29
CA GLY A 324 7.03 -13.23 -20.68
C GLY A 324 7.16 -12.38 -19.43
N ASN A 325 8.27 -12.59 -18.72
CA ASN A 325 8.52 -11.96 -17.43
C ASN A 325 8.66 -10.43 -17.53
N ARG A 326 8.14 -9.75 -16.51
CA ARG A 326 8.20 -8.28 -16.40
C ARG A 326 9.63 -7.81 -16.16
N PHE A 327 9.98 -6.69 -16.78
CA PHE A 327 11.26 -6.02 -16.54
C PHE A 327 11.20 -5.04 -15.36
N TRP A 328 10.00 -4.55 -14.98
CA TRP A 328 9.88 -3.45 -14.04
C TRP A 328 8.49 -3.37 -13.37
N VAL A 329 8.47 -3.14 -12.05
CA VAL A 329 7.29 -2.76 -11.27
C VAL A 329 7.63 -1.51 -10.49
N GLY A 330 6.74 -0.52 -10.50
CA GLY A 330 6.88 0.70 -9.72
C GLY A 330 5.54 1.26 -9.30
N LYS A 331 5.57 2.07 -8.23
CA LYS A 331 4.44 2.88 -7.78
C LYS A 331 4.58 4.26 -8.41
N ALA A 332 3.55 4.74 -9.09
CA ALA A 332 3.54 6.13 -9.52
C ALA A 332 3.14 7.04 -8.34
N ASN A 333 3.65 8.26 -8.35
CA ASN A 333 3.19 9.29 -7.45
C ASN A 333 1.88 9.84 -8.01
N LEU A 334 0.76 9.46 -7.41
CA LEU A 334 -0.43 10.30 -7.48
C LEU A 334 -0.05 11.51 -6.61
N GLY A 335 -0.09 12.74 -7.13
CA GLY A 335 0.27 13.96 -6.38
C GLY A 335 -0.62 14.27 -5.17
N PHE A 336 -1.36 13.27 -4.72
CA PHE A 336 -2.19 13.25 -3.55
C PHE A 336 -1.47 12.43 -2.49
N LEU A 337 -1.53 12.93 -1.26
CA LEU A 337 -1.22 12.14 -0.08
C LEU A 337 -1.77 10.75 -0.30
N CYS A 338 -0.89 9.74 -0.37
CA CYS A 338 -1.32 8.39 -0.10
C CYS A 338 -1.97 8.49 1.30
N PRO A 339 -3.31 8.36 1.42
CA PRO A 339 -3.96 8.54 2.70
C PRO A 339 -3.52 7.46 3.68
#